data_AF-A0A1T4W3H4-F1
#
_entry.id   AF-A0A1T4W3H4-F1
#
_cell.length_a   1.000
_cell.length_b   1.000
_cell.length_c   1.000
_cell.angle_alpha   90.00
_cell.angle_beta   90.00
_cell.angle_gamma   90.00
#
_symmetry.space_group_name_H-M   'P 1'
#
loop_
_entity.id
_entity.type
_entity.pdbx_description
1 polymer ?
#
loop_
_entity_poly.entity_id
_entity_poly.type
_entity_poly.pdbx_seq_one_letter_code
_entity_poly.pdbx_strand_id
1 'polypeptide(L)'
;MSQEPTPIDVRHVVCNLTPTILAHLDQADKEPGTRVIFQIRQGIQLEMGSAFGTLEGWTLEMASQIGHDVLCFTRQKARRDVPDLNLLDY
;
A
#
# COMPACT_ATOMS: atom_id res chain seq x y z
N MET A 1 11.22 5.01 -19.68
CA MET A 1 12.06 4.31 -18.70
C MET A 1 11.14 3.86 -17.57
N SER A 2 10.79 2.58 -17.52
CA SER A 2 9.97 2.03 -16.43
C SER A 2 10.90 1.84 -15.23
N GLN A 3 10.98 2.84 -14.35
CA GLN A 3 11.79 2.74 -13.15
C GLN A 3 11.04 1.81 -12.19
N GLU A 4 11.51 0.57 -12.05
CA GLU A 4 10.94 -0.38 -11.10
C GLU A 4 11.15 0.17 -9.68
N PRO A 5 10.09 0.29 -8.85
CA PRO A 5 10.24 0.84 -7.51
C PRO A 5 11.20 -0.04 -6.71
N THR A 6 12.22 0.56 -6.10
CA THR A 6 13.13 -0.18 -5.21
C THR A 6 12.35 -0.63 -3.97
N PRO A 7 12.29 -1.93 -3.65
CA PRO A 7 11.55 -2.41 -2.50
C PRO A 7 12.22 -1.99 -1.19
N ILE A 8 11.41 -1.57 -0.22
CA ILE A 8 11.84 -1.20 1.13
C ILE A 8 11.74 -2.44 2.01
N ASP A 9 12.87 -2.89 2.56
CA ASP A 9 12.92 -4.04 3.46
C ASP A 9 12.58 -3.63 4.89
N VAL A 10 11.43 -4.08 5.38
CA VAL A 10 10.99 -3.90 6.77
C VAL A 10 10.71 -5.25 7.44
N ARG A 11 11.29 -6.35 6.93
CA ARG A 11 11.09 -7.70 7.48
C ARG A 11 11.61 -7.83 8.90
N HIS A 12 12.63 -7.05 9.24
CA HIS A 12 13.22 -6.97 10.57
C HIS A 12 12.39 -6.16 11.58
N VAL A 13 11.37 -5.42 11.13
CA VAL A 13 10.56 -4.55 11.98
C VAL A 13 9.48 -5.37 12.67
N VAL A 14 9.72 -5.73 13.92
CA VAL A 14 8.81 -6.55 14.72
C VAL A 14 7.71 -5.69 15.37
N CYS A 15 8.11 -4.59 15.98
CA CYS A 15 7.23 -3.61 16.63
C CYS A 15 7.11 -2.36 15.75
N ASN A 16 5.97 -1.66 15.82
CA ASN A 16 5.76 -0.40 15.10
C ASN A 16 5.87 -0.51 13.57
N LEU A 17 5.50 -1.65 12.99
CA LEU A 17 5.53 -1.85 11.53
C LEU A 17 4.58 -0.87 10.82
N THR A 18 3.35 -0.72 11.33
CA THR A 18 2.36 0.21 10.76
C THR A 18 2.84 1.66 10.69
N PRO A 19 3.27 2.30 11.80
CA PRO A 19 3.78 3.67 11.75
C PRO A 19 5.06 3.81 10.91
N THR A 20 5.91 2.77 10.85
CA THR A 20 7.10 2.76 9.97
C THR A 20 6.69 2.86 8.50
N ILE A 21 5.73 2.04 8.06
CA ILE A 21 5.22 2.08 6.69
C ILE A 21 4.57 3.43 6.40
N LEU A 22 3.76 3.98 7.33
CA LEU A 22 3.14 5.29 7.15
C LEU A 22 4.17 6.41 6.97
N ALA A 23 5.28 6.39 7.74
CA ALA A 23 6.35 7.37 7.60
C ALA A 23 6.99 7.32 6.20
N HIS A 24 7.21 6.12 5.66
CA HIS A 24 7.70 5.96 4.28
C HIS A 24 6.68 6.43 3.23
N LEU A 25 5.39 6.17 3.44
CA LEU A 25 4.33 6.63 2.53
C LEU A 25 4.14 8.16 2.56
N ASP A 26 4.36 8.81 3.70
CA ASP A 26 4.28 10.28 3.80
C ASP A 26 5.46 10.97 3.10
N GLN A 27 6.64 10.34 3.14
CA GLN A 27 7.84 10.78 2.43
C GLN A 27 7.82 10.47 0.93
N ALA A 28 7.00 9.51 0.51
CA ALA A 28 6.88 9.12 -0.89
C ALA A 28 6.23 10.23 -1.72
N ASP A 29 6.57 10.25 -3.00
CA ASP A 29 6.04 11.25 -3.91
C ASP A 29 4.49 11.17 -3.97
N LYS A 30 3.84 12.33 -3.88
CA LYS A 30 2.38 12.45 -3.83
C LYS A 30 1.75 12.40 -5.23
N GLU A 31 2.56 12.28 -6.28
CA GLU A 31 2.11 12.10 -7.66
C GLU A 31 1.27 10.82 -7.82
N PRO A 32 0.17 10.91 -8.59
CA PRO A 32 -0.69 9.76 -8.83
C PRO A 32 0.01 8.71 -9.70
N GLY A 33 -0.09 7.45 -9.30
CA GLY A 33 0.61 6.35 -9.94
C GLY A 33 1.98 6.03 -9.32
N THR A 34 2.45 6.82 -8.35
CA THR A 34 3.62 6.47 -7.54
C THR A 34 3.37 5.14 -6.82
N ARG A 35 4.33 4.22 -6.94
CA ARG A 35 4.30 2.91 -6.30
C ARG A 35 5.38 2.80 -5.25
N VAL A 36 5.01 2.35 -4.06
CA VAL A 36 5.93 2.07 -2.96
C VAL A 36 5.76 0.61 -2.58
N ILE A 37 6.86 -0.14 -2.64
CA ILE A 37 6.86 -1.59 -2.39
C ILE A 37 7.57 -1.85 -1.07
N PHE A 38 6.94 -2.62 -0.18
CA PHE A 38 7.52 -3.05 1.08
C PHE A 38 7.63 -4.58 1.12
N GLN A 39 8.76 -5.07 1.63
CA GLN A 39 8.92 -6.47 2.00
C GLN A 39 8.72 -6.60 3.51
N ILE A 40 7.74 -7.39 3.91
CA ILE A 40 7.38 -7.61 5.31
C ILE A 40 7.57 -9.07 5.69
N ARG A 41 7.60 -9.36 6.99
CA ARG A 41 7.62 -10.75 7.48
C ARG A 41 6.42 -11.52 6.95
N GLN A 42 6.58 -12.81 6.70
CA GLN A 42 5.49 -13.64 6.20
C GLN A 42 4.41 -13.85 7.29
N GLY A 43 3.15 -13.92 6.88
CA GLY A 43 2.03 -14.36 7.73
C GLY A 43 1.28 -13.25 8.45
N ILE A 44 1.53 -11.98 8.12
CA ILE A 44 0.88 -10.82 8.75
C ILE A 44 -0.02 -10.03 7.79
N GLN A 45 -0.35 -10.60 6.63
CA GLN A 45 -1.20 -9.95 5.62
C GLN A 45 -2.57 -9.52 6.17
N LEU A 46 -3.17 -10.31 7.06
CA LEU A 46 -4.44 -9.96 7.68
C LEU A 46 -4.32 -8.67 8.52
N GLU A 47 -3.27 -8.58 9.34
CA GLU A 47 -2.97 -7.39 10.15
C GLU A 47 -2.72 -6.17 9.26
N MET A 48 -1.96 -6.35 8.16
CA MET A 48 -1.70 -5.27 7.19
C MET A 48 -2.99 -4.83 6.47
N GLY A 49 -3.83 -5.78 6.05
CA GLY A 49 -5.12 -5.50 5.41
C GLY A 49 -6.06 -4.74 6.35
N SER A 50 -6.12 -5.10 7.63
CA SER A 50 -6.89 -4.34 8.63
C SER A 50 -6.29 -2.97 8.93
N ALA A 51 -4.96 -2.83 8.96
CA ALA A 51 -4.28 -1.58 9.27
C ALA A 51 -4.35 -0.55 8.12
N PHE A 52 -4.34 -1.01 6.87
CA PHE A 52 -4.17 -0.15 5.69
C PHE A 52 -5.30 -0.24 4.67
N GLY A 53 -6.28 -1.12 4.85
CA GLY A 53 -7.37 -1.32 3.89
C GLY A 53 -8.22 -0.07 3.63
N THR A 54 -8.20 0.89 4.55
CA THR A 54 -8.91 2.18 4.44
C THR A 54 -7.97 3.38 4.29
N LEU A 55 -6.69 3.16 4.00
CA LEU A 55 -5.72 4.25 3.89
C LEU A 55 -6.07 5.19 2.73
N GLU A 56 -6.51 6.41 3.05
CA GLU A 56 -7.00 7.36 2.05
C GLU A 56 -5.92 7.74 1.03
N GLY A 57 -6.29 7.69 -0.25
CA GLY A 57 -5.40 8.05 -1.36
C GLY A 57 -4.36 7.01 -1.72
N TRP A 58 -4.39 5.82 -1.12
CA TRP A 58 -3.51 4.70 -1.45
C TRP A 58 -4.31 3.43 -1.73
N THR A 59 -4.00 2.73 -2.81
CA THR A 59 -4.47 1.35 -3.04
C THR A 59 -3.41 0.40 -2.52
N LEU A 60 -3.81 -0.58 -1.70
CA LEU A 60 -2.93 -1.64 -1.22
C LEU A 60 -3.17 -2.93 -2.01
N GLU A 61 -2.08 -3.49 -2.55
CA GLU A 61 -2.03 -4.84 -3.11
C GLU A 61 -1.05 -5.68 -2.29
N MET A 62 -1.41 -6.93 -2.02
CA MET A 62 -0.59 -7.83 -1.21
C MET A 62 -0.29 -9.10 -1.99
N ALA A 63 0.97 -9.53 -1.97
CA ALA A 63 1.42 -10.76 -2.60
C ALA A 63 2.32 -11.54 -1.63
N SER A 64 2.16 -12.85 -1.57
CA SER A 64 3.07 -13.72 -0.83
C SER A 64 4.18 -14.23 -1.74
N GLN A 65 5.41 -14.17 -1.27
CA GLN A 65 6.58 -14.76 -1.90
C GLN A 65 7.24 -15.77 -0.95
N ILE A 66 8.19 -16.54 -1.48
CA ILE A 66 8.93 -17.51 -0.65
C ILE A 66 9.76 -16.71 0.38
N GLY A 67 9.44 -16.90 1.66
CA GLY A 67 10.19 -16.33 2.79
C GLY A 67 9.82 -14.89 3.17
N HIS A 68 8.87 -14.24 2.49
CA HIS A 68 8.37 -12.91 2.85
C HIS A 68 7.06 -12.58 2.14
N ASP A 69 6.29 -11.64 2.70
CA ASP A 69 5.16 -11.03 2.01
C ASP A 69 5.57 -9.67 1.43
N VAL A 70 4.87 -9.25 0.39
CA VAL A 70 5.08 -8.00 -0.33
C VAL A 70 3.81 -7.16 -0.25
N LEU A 71 3.96 -5.91 0.19
CA LEU A 71 2.92 -4.89 0.12
C LEU A 71 3.27 -3.91 -0.99
N CYS A 72 2.35 -3.65 -1.90
CA CYS A 72 2.48 -2.64 -2.93
C CYS A 72 1.41 -1.57 -2.70
N PHE A 73 1.87 -0.35 -2.42
CA PHE A 73 1.02 0.81 -2.28
C PHE A 73 1.09 1.64 -3.55
N THR A 74 -0.06 1.87 -4.18
CA THR A 74 -0.17 2.73 -5.36
C THR A 74 -0.92 4.00 -5.00
N ARG A 75 -0.29 5.17 -5.22
CA ARG A 75 -0.91 6.47 -4.97
C ARG A 75 -2.07 6.68 -5.93
N GLN A 76 -3.25 6.91 -5.39
CA GLN A 76 -4.44 7.19 -6.18
C GLN A 76 -4.41 8.63 -6.68
N LYS A 77 -4.95 8.85 -7.88
CA LYS A 77 -5.28 10.19 -8.35
C LYS A 77 -6.33 10.78 -7.42
N ALA A 78 -6.04 11.94 -6.84
CA ALA A 78 -7.01 12.72 -6.08
C ALA A 78 -8.30 12.77 -6.90
N ARG A 79 -9.36 12.16 -6.37
CA ARG A 79 -10.63 12.00 -7.07
C ARG A 79 -11.23 13.39 -7.19
N ARG A 80 -10.94 14.07 -8.30
CA ARG A 80 -11.58 15.34 -8.66
C ARG A 80 -12.96 14.96 -9.16
N ASP A 81 -13.92 15.05 -8.25
CA ASP A 81 -15.35 14.88 -8.47
C ASP A 81 -15.81 13.47 -8.87
N VAL A 82 -16.79 12.97 -8.13
CA VAL A 82 -17.53 11.75 -8.48
C VAL A 82 -18.98 12.15 -8.39
N PRO A 83 -19.64 12.42 -9.52
CA PRO A 83 -21.07 12.34 -9.53
C PRO A 83 -21.48 10.86 -9.46
N ASP A 84 -22.32 10.61 -8.47
CA ASP A 84 -23.33 9.57 -8.34
C ASP A 84 -22.95 8.08 -8.42
N LEU A 85 -23.11 7.47 -7.25
CA LEU A 85 -23.23 6.04 -7.00
C LEU A 85 -24.43 5.49 -7.78
N ASN A 86 -24.22 5.03 -9.02
CA ASN A 86 -25.25 4.31 -9.76
C ASN A 86 -25.40 2.89 -9.17
N LEU A 87 -26.27 2.80 -8.16
CA LEU A 87 -26.75 1.56 -7.57
C LEU A 87 -27.53 0.81 -8.65
N LEU A 88 -26.96 -0.30 -9.15
CA LEU A 88 -27.65 -1.13 -10.14
C LEU A 88 -28.85 -1.84 -9.48
N ASP A 89 -30.02 -1.54 -10.06
CA ASP A 89 -31.36 -2.09 -9.89
C ASP A 89 -31.40 -3.63 -9.88
N TYR A 90 -32.20 -4.22 -8.98
CA TYR A 90 -32.60 -5.63 -8.98
C TYR A 90 -34.07 -5.78 -8.62
#